data_AF-A0A1Z9T8P7-F1
#
_entry.id   AF-A0A1Z9T8P7-F1
#
_cell.length_a   1.000
_cell.length_b   1.000
_cell.length_c   1.000
_cell.angle_alpha   90.00
_cell.angle_beta   90.00
_cell.angle_gamma   90.00
#
_symmetry.space_group_name_H-M   'P 1'
#
loop_
_entity.id
_entity.type
_entity.pdbx_description
1 polymer ?
#
loop_
_entity_poly.entity_id
_entity_poly.type
_entity_poly.pdbx_seq_one_letter_code
_entity_poly.pdbx_strand_id
1 'polypeptide(L)'
;MAQPSEQFQGDMSRNEVEIDLNKFMAMVSEIGELKDQIRTLENEKEPDNPWQKWIWLSQMVDSWRIFPRLFLSVYIYLLYYCTMWFMELDTPTLEQSGLISIVVGAGAAWFGLYAGTAKDKINSK
;
A
#
# COMPACT_ATOMS: atom_id res chain seq x y z
N MET A 1 -5.86 28.32 66.36
CA MET A 1 -5.94 28.20 64.88
C MET A 1 -5.39 26.83 64.48
N ALA A 2 -5.94 26.26 63.41
CA ALA A 2 -5.61 24.99 62.74
C ALA A 2 -6.40 23.74 63.18
N GLN A 3 -7.47 23.44 62.43
CA GLN A 3 -7.78 22.06 62.02
C GLN A 3 -6.63 21.57 61.12
N PRO A 4 -6.24 20.29 61.11
CA PRO A 4 -6.95 19.30 60.27
C PRO A 4 -6.79 17.81 60.69
N SER A 5 -7.75 16.97 60.30
CA SER A 5 -7.48 15.83 59.40
C SER A 5 -8.76 15.02 59.22
N GLU A 6 -9.42 15.22 58.08
CA GLU A 6 -10.29 14.21 57.48
C GLU A 6 -9.41 13.02 57.11
N GLN A 7 -9.15 12.14 58.08
CA GLN A 7 -8.41 10.92 57.83
C GLN A 7 -9.37 9.94 57.16
N PHE A 8 -9.24 9.82 55.84
CA PHE A 8 -9.92 8.82 55.03
C PHE A 8 -9.62 7.42 55.59
N GLN A 9 -10.62 6.84 56.25
CA GLN A 9 -10.55 5.51 56.83
C GLN A 9 -11.06 4.51 55.77
N GLY A 10 -10.29 4.37 54.69
CA GLY A 10 -10.46 3.30 53.72
C GLY A 10 -9.69 2.08 54.18
N ASP A 11 -10.40 0.99 54.47
CA ASP A 11 -9.81 -0.32 54.76
C ASP A 11 -9.08 -0.85 53.52
N MET A 12 -7.75 -0.65 53.48
CA MET A 12 -6.86 -1.18 52.45
C MET A 12 -6.33 -2.60 52.76
N SER A 13 -6.89 -3.30 53.76
CA SER A 13 -6.48 -4.68 54.08
C SER A 13 -7.19 -5.73 53.22
N ARG A 14 -8.19 -5.33 52.45
CA ARG A 14 -9.01 -6.20 51.60
C ARG A 14 -8.39 -6.36 50.22
N ASN A 15 -7.53 -7.37 50.09
CA ASN A 15 -7.13 -7.94 48.79
C ASN A 15 -8.26 -8.83 48.24
N GLU A 16 -9.42 -8.23 48.03
CA GLU A 16 -10.53 -8.86 47.35
C GLU A 16 -10.90 -7.92 46.22
N VAL A 17 -10.58 -8.37 45.00
CA VAL A 17 -11.18 -7.83 43.81
C VAL A 17 -12.63 -8.30 43.84
N GLU A 18 -13.47 -7.61 44.62
CA GLU A 18 -14.92 -7.77 44.55
C GLU A 18 -15.34 -7.31 43.15
N ILE A 19 -15.33 -8.26 42.21
CA ILE A 19 -16.02 -8.06 40.95
C ILE A 19 -17.49 -8.05 41.35
N ASP A 20 -18.06 -6.85 41.45
CA ASP A 20 -19.50 -6.66 41.61
C ASP A 20 -20.22 -7.62 40.67
N LEU A 21 -21.20 -8.37 41.18
CA LEU A 21 -21.97 -9.32 40.37
C LEU A 21 -22.53 -8.65 39.11
N ASN A 22 -22.86 -7.36 39.21
CA ASN A 22 -23.28 -6.52 38.09
C ASN A 22 -22.18 -6.35 37.02
N LYS A 23 -20.92 -6.17 37.42
CA LYS A 23 -19.77 -6.07 36.52
C LYS A 23 -19.43 -7.41 35.87
N PHE A 24 -19.59 -8.51 36.61
CA PHE A 24 -19.44 -9.86 36.05
C PHE A 24 -20.54 -10.16 35.01
N MET A 25 -21.81 -9.88 35.35
CA MET A 25 -22.92 -10.08 34.43
C MET A 25 -22.81 -9.19 33.18
N ALA A 26 -22.33 -7.94 33.34
CA ALA A 26 -22.06 -7.04 32.22
C ALA A 26 -20.91 -7.53 31.32
N MET A 27 -19.83 -8.05 31.90
CA MET A 27 -18.73 -8.62 31.13
C MET A 27 -19.15 -9.88 30.37
N VAL A 28 -19.98 -10.73 30.98
CA VAL A 28 -20.51 -11.94 30.34
C VAL A 28 -21.45 -11.58 29.18
N SER A 29 -22.31 -10.55 29.34
CA SER A 29 -23.14 -10.07 28.22
C SER A 29 -22.30 -9.47 27.10
N GLU A 30 -21.27 -8.68 27.43
CA GLU A 30 -20.36 -8.08 26.44
C GLU A 30 -19.58 -9.16 25.67
N ILE A 31 -19.10 -10.21 26.34
CA ILE A 31 -18.47 -11.36 25.67
C ILE A 31 -19.46 -12.06 24.72
N GLY A 32 -20.73 -12.18 25.12
CA GLY A 32 -21.79 -12.72 24.27
C GLY A 32 -22.01 -11.88 23.01
N GLU A 33 -22.16 -10.57 23.18
CA GLU A 33 -22.35 -9.62 22.08
C GLU A 33 -21.14 -9.57 21.14
N LEU A 34 -19.93 -9.52 21.68
CA LEU A 34 -18.69 -9.55 20.90
C LEU A 34 -18.56 -10.86 20.12
N LYS A 35 -18.93 -11.99 20.73
CA LYS A 35 -18.91 -13.30 20.07
C LYS A 35 -19.94 -13.38 18.94
N ASP A 36 -21.12 -12.80 19.13
CA ASP A 36 -22.14 -12.72 18.09
C ASP A 36 -21.71 -11.79 16.95
N GLN A 37 -21.06 -10.65 17.26
CA GLN A 37 -20.47 -9.77 16.24
C GLN A 37 -19.36 -10.47 15.44
N ILE A 38 -18.48 -11.21 16.12
CA ILE A 38 -17.44 -12.02 15.45
C ILE A 38 -18.10 -13.05 14.55
N ARG A 39 -19.12 -13.76 15.04
CA ARG A 39 -19.86 -14.75 14.26
C ARG A 39 -20.54 -14.13 13.03
N THR A 40 -21.12 -12.94 13.13
CA THR A 40 -21.73 -12.27 11.97
C THR A 40 -20.67 -11.87 10.95
N LEU A 41 -19.55 -11.29 11.40
CA LEU A 41 -18.45 -10.90 10.53
C LEU A 41 -17.78 -12.11 9.85
N GLU A 42 -17.66 -13.24 10.54
CA GLU A 42 -17.15 -14.49 9.97
C GLU A 42 -18.10 -15.11 8.93
N ASN A 43 -19.42 -15.01 9.15
CA ASN A 43 -20.42 -15.50 8.19
C ASN A 43 -20.59 -14.56 6.98
N GLU A 44 -20.35 -13.26 7.16
CA GLU A 44 -20.42 -12.24 6.12
C GLU A 44 -19.11 -12.15 5.31
N LYS A 45 -18.03 -12.75 5.82
CA LYS A 45 -16.79 -12.95 5.07
C LYS A 45 -17.09 -13.84 3.87
N GLU A 46 -17.08 -13.23 2.69
CA GLU A 46 -17.21 -13.93 1.41
C GLU A 46 -16.25 -15.13 1.36
N PRO A 47 -16.65 -16.28 0.78
CA PRO A 47 -15.80 -17.45 0.74
C PRO A 47 -14.45 -17.08 0.14
N ASP A 48 -13.35 -17.37 0.85
CA ASP A 48 -11.99 -17.06 0.41
C ASP A 48 -11.84 -17.63 -1.01
N ASN A 49 -11.85 -16.74 -2.01
CA ASN A 49 -11.88 -17.13 -3.41
C ASN A 49 -10.60 -17.96 -3.64
N PRO A 50 -10.68 -19.17 -4.22
CA PRO A 50 -9.49 -20.01 -4.44
C PRO A 50 -8.37 -19.31 -5.23
N TRP A 51 -8.71 -18.25 -5.97
CA TRP A 51 -7.79 -17.40 -6.73
C TRP A 51 -7.31 -16.14 -5.99
N GLN A 52 -7.75 -15.89 -4.76
CA GLN A 52 -7.41 -14.70 -3.99
C GLN A 52 -5.89 -14.55 -3.77
N LYS A 53 -5.17 -15.67 -3.63
CA LYS A 53 -3.69 -15.68 -3.58
C LYS A 53 -3.06 -15.20 -4.89
N TRP A 54 -3.65 -15.54 -6.03
CA TRP A 54 -3.19 -15.12 -7.35
C TRP A 54 -3.53 -13.66 -7.64
N ILE A 55 -4.69 -13.19 -7.17
CA ILE A 55 -5.09 -11.78 -7.22
C ILE A 55 -4.15 -10.94 -6.35
N TRP A 56 -3.84 -11.40 -5.13
CA TRP A 56 -2.86 -10.73 -4.29
C TRP A 56 -1.47 -10.72 -4.91
N LEU A 57 -1.04 -11.85 -5.51
CA LEU A 57 0.24 -11.92 -6.19
C LEU A 57 0.31 -10.97 -7.39
N SER A 58 -0.74 -10.89 -8.21
CA SER A 58 -0.77 -9.94 -9.33
C SER A 58 -0.76 -8.49 -8.86
N GLN A 59 -1.49 -8.17 -7.79
CA GLN A 59 -1.54 -6.83 -7.19
C GLN A 59 -0.21 -6.44 -6.53
N MET A 60 0.50 -7.39 -5.93
CA MET A 60 1.85 -7.22 -5.37
C MET A 60 2.91 -7.02 -6.47
N VAL A 61 2.83 -7.80 -7.56
CA VAL A 61 3.71 -7.66 -8.73
C VAL A 61 3.48 -6.32 -9.44
N ASP A 62 2.23 -5.91 -9.60
CA ASP A 62 1.90 -4.62 -10.20
C ASP A 62 2.36 -3.44 -9.32
N SER A 63 2.24 -3.56 -7.99
CA SER A 63 2.71 -2.53 -7.04
C SER A 63 4.21 -2.24 -7.13
N TRP A 64 5.02 -3.22 -7.52
CA TRP A 64 6.47 -3.02 -7.70
C TRP A 64 6.80 -2.29 -9.02
N ARG A 65 5.82 -2.05 -9.91
CA ARG A 65 6.00 -1.35 -11.19
C ARG A 65 7.06 -2.06 -12.06
N ILE A 66 7.06 -3.39 -12.08
CA ILE A 66 7.96 -4.20 -12.92
C ILE A 66 7.77 -3.84 -14.39
N PHE A 67 6.51 -3.76 -14.85
CA PHE A 67 6.20 -3.54 -16.27
C PHE A 67 6.77 -2.20 -16.79
N PRO A 68 6.55 -1.05 -16.12
CA PRO A 68 7.19 0.21 -16.53
C PRO A 68 8.71 0.19 -16.50
N ARG A 69 9.33 -0.46 -15.50
CA ARG A 69 10.79 -0.50 -15.34
C ARG A 69 11.47 -1.37 -16.40
N LEU A 70 10.88 -2.51 -16.73
CA LEU A 70 11.34 -3.38 -17.82
C LEU A 70 11.21 -2.70 -19.18
N PHE A 71 10.10 -2.00 -19.42
CA PHE A 71 9.92 -1.26 -20.65
C PHE A 71 10.97 -0.14 -20.80
N LEU A 72 11.23 0.60 -19.72
CA LEU A 72 12.24 1.66 -19.70
C LEU A 72 13.66 1.11 -19.91
N SER A 73 14.01 -0.04 -19.31
CA SER A 73 15.35 -0.62 -19.49
C SER A 73 15.59 -1.08 -20.93
N VAL A 74 14.60 -1.72 -21.56
CA VAL A 74 14.66 -2.08 -22.99
C VAL A 74 14.78 -0.83 -23.85
N TYR A 75 14.05 0.23 -23.52
CA TYR A 75 14.11 1.49 -24.26
C TYR A 75 15.49 2.16 -24.19
N ILE A 76 16.11 2.21 -23.00
CA ILE A 76 17.48 2.73 -22.83
C ILE A 76 18.49 1.90 -23.65
N TYR A 77 18.34 0.57 -23.64
CA TYR A 77 19.19 -0.31 -24.45
C TYR A 77 19.02 -0.05 -25.95
N LEU A 78 17.77 0.11 -26.42
CA LEU A 78 17.47 0.36 -27.83
C LEU A 78 18.03 1.73 -28.28
N LEU A 79 17.91 2.75 -27.43
CA LEU A 79 18.52 4.06 -27.67
C LEU A 79 20.03 3.94 -27.79
N TYR A 80 20.68 3.27 -26.83
CA TYR A 80 22.12 3.06 -26.87
C TYR A 80 22.56 2.38 -28.16
N TYR A 81 21.87 1.31 -28.58
CA TYR A 81 22.18 0.61 -29.82
C TYR A 81 22.00 1.50 -31.05
N CYS A 82 20.89 2.23 -31.13
CA CYS A 82 20.58 3.08 -32.27
C CYS A 82 21.51 4.30 -32.37
N THR A 83 21.92 4.90 -31.24
CA THR A 83 22.88 6.01 -31.22
C THR A 83 24.28 5.55 -31.56
N MET A 84 24.72 4.39 -31.06
CA MET A 84 26.03 3.83 -31.40
C MET A 84 26.10 3.47 -32.89
N TRP A 85 25.04 2.86 -33.42
CA TRP A 85 24.93 2.59 -34.86
C TRP A 85 24.98 3.88 -35.71
N PHE A 86 24.30 4.95 -35.29
CA PHE A 86 24.33 6.23 -36.01
C PHE A 86 25.71 6.87 -36.05
N MET A 87 26.45 6.77 -34.93
CA MET A 87 27.79 7.34 -34.81
C MET A 87 28.85 6.54 -35.58
N GLU A 88 28.57 5.28 -35.93
CA GLU A 88 29.47 4.41 -36.70
C GLU A 88 29.41 4.69 -38.22
N LEU A 89 28.36 5.37 -38.70
CA LEU A 89 28.20 5.70 -40.12
C LEU A 89 29.12 6.85 -40.55
N ASP A 90 29.99 6.59 -41.52
CA ASP A 90 30.96 7.56 -42.08
C ASP A 90 30.27 8.74 -42.81
N THR A 91 29.10 8.50 -43.39
CA THR A 91 28.24 9.52 -44.01
C THR A 91 26.79 9.37 -43.55
N PRO A 92 26.35 10.09 -42.49
CA PRO A 92 24.99 10.01 -42.02
C PRO A 92 24.02 10.64 -43.04
N THR A 93 22.99 9.89 -43.46
CA THR A 93 21.95 10.41 -44.36
C THR A 93 20.80 11.06 -43.57
N LEU A 94 20.07 11.98 -44.23
CA LEU A 94 18.94 12.70 -43.62
C LEU A 94 17.80 11.77 -43.18
N GLU A 95 17.61 10.64 -43.87
CA GLU A 95 16.56 9.68 -43.53
C GLU A 95 16.90 8.88 -42.26
N GLN A 96 18.19 8.55 -42.05
CA GLN A 96 18.66 7.82 -40.88
C GLN A 96 18.60 8.68 -39.61
N SER A 97 18.94 9.97 -39.71
CA SER A 97 18.80 10.91 -38.60
C SER A 97 17.33 11.15 -38.21
N GLY A 98 16.41 11.11 -39.19
CA GLY A 98 14.96 11.14 -38.97
C GLY A 98 14.45 9.96 -38.14
N LEU A 99 14.96 8.75 -38.41
CA LEU A 99 14.63 7.53 -37.65
C LEU A 99 14.99 7.67 -36.17
N ILE A 100 16.18 8.21 -35.86
CA ILE A 100 16.63 8.43 -34.49
C ILE A 100 15.82 9.52 -33.78
N SER A 101 15.46 10.58 -34.50
CA SER A 101 14.59 11.63 -33.97
C SER A 101 13.24 11.09 -33.50
N ILE A 102 12.62 10.19 -34.27
CA ILE A 102 11.36 9.54 -33.88
C ILE A 102 11.55 8.66 -32.65
N VAL A 103 12.62 7.86 -32.60
CA VAL A 103 12.91 6.99 -31.45
C VAL A 103 13.10 7.81 -30.18
N VAL A 104 13.89 8.89 -30.22
CA VAL A 104 14.13 9.79 -29.08
C VAL A 104 12.87 10.57 -28.70
N GLY A 105 12.14 11.09 -29.69
CA GLY A 105 10.90 11.84 -29.47
C GLY A 105 9.80 11.01 -28.80
N ALA A 106 9.65 9.75 -29.22
CA ALA A 106 8.74 8.81 -28.57
C ALA A 106 9.14 8.56 -27.09
N GLY A 107 10.45 8.48 -26.79
CA GLY A 107 10.93 8.31 -25.41
C GLY A 107 10.58 9.45 -24.48
N ALA A 108 10.65 10.69 -24.95
CA ALA A 108 10.28 11.86 -24.17
C ALA A 108 8.80 11.83 -23.77
N ALA A 109 7.91 11.40 -24.67
CA ALA A 109 6.49 11.25 -24.39
C ALA A 109 6.23 10.16 -23.34
N TRP A 110 6.88 8.99 -23.48
CA TRP A 110 6.76 7.89 -22.51
C TRP A 110 7.33 8.23 -21.14
N PHE A 111 8.47 8.93 -21.10
CA PHE A 111 9.05 9.41 -19.85
C PHE A 111 8.11 10.41 -19.15
N GLY A 112 7.47 11.29 -19.92
CA GLY A 112 6.44 12.21 -19.40
C GLY A 112 5.25 11.48 -18.78
N LEU A 113 4.75 10.41 -19.43
CA LEU A 113 3.69 9.57 -18.87
C LEU A 113 4.16 8.81 -17.62
N TYR A 114 5.36 8.22 -17.64
CA TYR A 114 5.88 7.43 -16.50
C TYR A 114 6.15 8.30 -15.26
N ALA A 115 6.70 9.50 -15.43
CA ALA A 115 6.94 10.46 -14.36
C ALA A 115 5.65 11.16 -13.90
N GLY A 116 4.71 11.42 -14.81
CA GLY A 116 3.45 12.12 -14.54
C GLY A 116 2.42 11.29 -13.75
N THR A 117 2.36 9.98 -13.95
CA THR A 117 1.37 9.09 -13.27
C THR A 117 1.54 9.04 -11.74
N ALA A 118 2.67 9.48 -11.19
CA ALA A 118 2.85 9.54 -9.73
C ALA A 118 2.01 10.65 -9.05
N LYS A 119 1.57 11.68 -9.80
CA LYS A 119 0.90 12.86 -9.22
C LYS A 119 -0.58 12.62 -8.91
N ASP A 120 -1.29 11.81 -9.69
CA ASP A 120 -2.72 11.52 -9.49
C ASP A 120 -3.01 10.70 -8.24
N LYS A 121 -2.06 9.89 -7.77
CA LYS A 121 -2.19 9.10 -6.53
C LYS A 121 -2.17 9.97 -5.26
N ILE A 122 -1.65 11.21 -5.33
CA ILE A 122 -1.47 12.09 -4.15
C ILE A 122 -2.70 12.97 -3.92
N ASN A 123 -3.46 13.31 -4.97
CA ASN A 123 -4.62 14.21 -4.89
C ASN A 123 -5.98 13.49 -4.70
N SER A 124 -5.98 12.16 -4.55
CA SER A 124 -7.20 11.42 -4.18
C SER A 124 -7.19 11.13 -2.68
N LYS A 125 -7.40 12.18 -1.87
CA LYS A 125 -7.75 12.09 -0.46
C LYS A 125 -8.79 13.15 -0.14
#